data_AF-A0A1X7VUS8-F1
#
_entry.id   AF-A0A1X7VUS8-F1
#
_cell.length_a   1.000
_cell.length_b   1.000
_cell.length_c   1.000
_cell.angle_alpha   90.00
_cell.angle_beta   90.00
_cell.angle_gamma   90.00
#
_symmetry.space_group_name_H-M   'P 1'
#
loop_
_entity.id
_entity.type
_entity.pdbx_description
1 polymer ?
#
loop_
_entity_poly.entity_id
_entity_poly.type
_entity_poly.pdbx_seq_one_letter_code
_entity_poly.pdbx_strand_id
1 'polypeptide(L)'
;MEGDFVEDPPDDLVCPVCLLPCKDPHLISCCGRKLCLACITGIQDSGLAEVACPCCRSNEYETMRDKLVERRVLDLKVYCKYKEKGCTWAGELRDMELHTEDCLYRVVSCIYNCGLYCTQLGMYIHERDTCDNRPEMLLQNEIKTLKERVSALEKKCKEKDAENESQRQLINQYKRTISDNETHTQIILRANDEVNQKFISCTESKEELQSLNEHLEAKLHSCKKKHKVLRNEMMSLLRRSGIDDSDDEEDDGLLEVNEKKERNDSYAAIEECSNVASKSVQYKTPLPFELCDDIIFKKQPDFEEEKLSSDFIVPKEDC
;
A
#
# COMPACT_ATOMS: atom_id res chain seq x y z
N MET A 1 -18.03 -59.62 -16.90
CA MET A 1 -19.43 -59.42 -17.29
C MET A 1 -20.17 -59.47 -15.98
N GLU A 2 -20.31 -58.32 -15.35
CA GLU A 2 -20.94 -58.17 -14.03
C GLU A 2 -22.25 -57.45 -14.28
N GLY A 3 -23.36 -58.13 -14.01
CA GLY A 3 -24.70 -57.59 -14.20
C GLY A 3 -25.68 -58.52 -13.52
N ASP A 4 -26.59 -57.96 -12.73
CA ASP A 4 -27.67 -58.73 -12.13
C ASP A 4 -28.61 -59.18 -13.25
N PHE A 5 -28.66 -60.48 -13.51
CA PHE A 5 -29.58 -61.03 -14.50
C PHE A 5 -31.02 -60.94 -14.00
N VAL A 6 -31.96 -60.70 -14.92
CA VAL A 6 -33.40 -60.69 -14.60
C VAL A 6 -33.90 -62.10 -14.34
N GLU A 7 -33.39 -63.04 -15.12
CA GLU A 7 -33.64 -64.48 -15.03
C GLU A 7 -32.29 -65.20 -15.04
N ASP A 8 -32.21 -66.34 -14.36
CA ASP A 8 -30.98 -67.12 -14.34
C ASP A 8 -30.57 -67.53 -15.77
N PRO A 9 -29.32 -67.27 -16.19
CA PRO A 9 -28.86 -67.65 -17.52
C PRO A 9 -28.98 -69.16 -17.74
N PRO A 10 -29.51 -69.61 -18.89
CA PRO A 10 -29.55 -71.02 -19.22
C PRO A 10 -28.17 -71.70 -19.12
N ASP A 11 -28.13 -72.90 -18.54
CA ASP A 11 -26.89 -73.67 -18.33
C ASP A 11 -26.05 -73.84 -19.61
N ASP A 12 -26.69 -73.86 -20.78
CA ASP A 12 -26.03 -74.05 -22.07
C ASP A 12 -25.28 -72.81 -22.60
N LEU A 13 -25.46 -71.68 -21.92
CA LEU A 13 -24.74 -70.41 -22.12
C LEU A 13 -23.69 -70.15 -21.03
N VAL A 14 -23.68 -70.93 -19.94
CA VAL A 14 -22.77 -70.74 -18.81
C VAL A 14 -21.46 -71.49 -19.05
N CYS A 15 -20.35 -70.80 -18.80
CA CYS A 15 -19.02 -71.38 -18.87
C CYS A 15 -18.80 -72.30 -17.65
N PRO A 16 -18.49 -73.59 -17.82
CA PRO A 16 -18.24 -74.51 -16.70
C PRO A 16 -16.96 -74.21 -15.91
N VAL A 17 -16.11 -73.30 -16.38
CA VAL A 17 -14.86 -72.90 -15.68
C VAL A 17 -15.11 -71.71 -14.75
N CYS A 18 -15.65 -70.60 -15.27
CA CYS A 18 -15.90 -69.40 -14.46
C CYS A 18 -17.31 -69.32 -13.87
N LEU A 19 -18.21 -70.23 -14.28
CA LEU A 19 -19.61 -70.28 -13.86
C LEU A 19 -20.42 -69.00 -14.17
N LEU A 20 -19.98 -68.24 -15.17
CA LEU A 20 -20.66 -67.05 -15.68
C LEU A 20 -21.10 -67.28 -17.13
N PRO A 21 -22.09 -66.53 -17.66
CA PRO A 21 -22.42 -66.53 -19.08
C PRO A 21 -21.17 -66.31 -19.93
N CYS A 22 -21.03 -67.10 -20.99
CA CYS A 22 -19.79 -67.16 -21.76
C CYS A 22 -19.48 -65.80 -22.42
N LYS A 23 -18.37 -65.18 -22.02
CA LYS A 23 -17.79 -64.03 -22.73
C LYS A 23 -16.81 -64.54 -23.78
N ASP A 24 -16.97 -64.09 -25.03
CA ASP A 24 -16.20 -64.58 -26.19
C ASP A 24 -16.21 -66.12 -26.26
N PRO A 25 -17.40 -66.75 -26.41
CA PRO A 25 -17.57 -68.20 -26.31
C PRO A 25 -16.83 -68.94 -27.42
N HIS A 26 -16.18 -70.04 -27.06
CA HIS A 26 -15.52 -70.97 -27.97
C HIS A 26 -15.97 -72.40 -27.69
N LEU A 27 -16.39 -73.09 -28.75
CA LEU A 27 -16.76 -74.49 -28.75
C LEU A 27 -15.49 -75.36 -28.74
N ILE A 28 -15.47 -76.34 -27.85
CA ILE A 28 -14.39 -77.34 -27.77
C ILE A 28 -14.76 -78.59 -28.56
N SER A 29 -13.91 -79.01 -29.50
CA SER A 29 -14.20 -80.13 -30.40
C SER A 29 -14.39 -81.48 -29.71
N CYS A 30 -13.68 -81.75 -28.61
CA CYS A 30 -13.68 -83.08 -27.96
C CYS A 30 -14.95 -83.41 -27.16
N CYS A 31 -15.67 -82.41 -26.64
CA CYS A 31 -16.84 -82.62 -25.79
C CYS A 31 -18.03 -81.71 -26.12
N GLY A 32 -17.89 -80.82 -27.10
CA GLY A 32 -18.95 -79.90 -27.51
C GLY A 32 -19.34 -78.84 -26.46
N ARG A 33 -18.57 -78.71 -25.37
CA ARG A 33 -18.79 -77.67 -24.37
C ARG A 33 -18.25 -76.33 -24.84
N LYS A 34 -18.85 -75.24 -24.35
CA LYS A 34 -18.40 -73.88 -24.63
C LYS A 34 -17.69 -73.29 -23.43
N LEU A 35 -16.55 -72.65 -23.66
CA LEU A 35 -15.81 -71.90 -22.66
C LEU A 35 -15.61 -70.45 -23.11
N CYS A 36 -15.37 -69.55 -22.17
CA CYS A 36 -14.86 -68.22 -22.49
C CYS A 36 -13.44 -68.32 -23.07
N LEU A 37 -13.09 -67.44 -24.02
CA LEU A 37 -11.72 -67.33 -24.52
C LEU A 37 -10.70 -67.17 -23.37
N ALA A 38 -10.97 -66.26 -22.44
CA ALA A 38 -10.11 -66.03 -21.28
C ALA A 38 -9.94 -67.27 -20.39
N CYS A 39 -10.96 -68.13 -20.27
CA CYS A 39 -10.88 -69.37 -19.51
C CYS A 39 -10.03 -70.42 -20.24
N ILE A 40 -10.13 -70.50 -21.57
CA ILE A 40 -9.29 -71.38 -22.38
C ILE A 40 -7.83 -70.95 -22.27
N THR A 41 -7.55 -69.68 -22.54
CA THR A 41 -6.20 -69.12 -22.49
C THR A 41 -5.59 -69.27 -21.09
N GLY A 42 -6.33 -68.96 -20.03
CA GLY A 42 -5.84 -69.15 -18.65
C GLY A 42 -5.50 -70.60 -18.30
N ILE A 43 -6.21 -71.57 -18.87
CA ILE A 43 -5.89 -73.00 -18.68
C ILE A 43 -4.66 -73.40 -19.50
N GLN A 44 -4.54 -72.91 -20.73
CA GLN A 44 -3.38 -73.15 -21.60
C GLN A 44 -2.09 -72.54 -21.01
N ASP A 45 -2.20 -71.38 -20.37
CA ASP A 45 -1.08 -70.64 -19.79
C ASP A 45 -0.71 -71.12 -18.37
N SER A 46 -1.42 -72.11 -17.83
CA SER A 46 -1.22 -72.61 -16.45
C SER A 46 0.09 -73.38 -16.22
N GLY A 47 0.92 -73.57 -17.27
CA GLY A 47 2.23 -74.19 -17.18
C GLY A 47 2.22 -75.72 -17.00
N LEU A 48 1.07 -76.37 -17.18
CA LEU A 48 0.96 -77.83 -17.15
C LEU A 48 1.53 -78.44 -18.44
N ALA A 49 2.31 -79.53 -18.30
CA ALA A 49 2.97 -80.21 -19.42
C ALA A 49 1.98 -80.78 -20.46
N GLU A 50 0.75 -81.11 -20.04
CA GLU A 50 -0.37 -81.49 -20.90
C GLU A 50 -1.62 -80.72 -20.45
N VAL A 51 -2.18 -79.93 -21.35
CA VAL A 51 -3.39 -79.14 -21.09
C VAL A 51 -4.60 -79.96 -21.54
N ALA A 52 -5.12 -80.79 -20.64
CA ALA A 52 -6.32 -81.56 -20.88
C ALA A 52 -7.57 -80.67 -20.86
N CYS A 53 -8.58 -81.02 -21.65
CA CYS A 53 -9.87 -80.33 -21.63
C CYS A 53 -10.45 -80.32 -20.19
N PRO A 54 -10.83 -79.15 -19.63
CA PRO A 54 -11.33 -79.06 -18.26
C PRO A 54 -12.68 -79.77 -18.05
N CYS A 55 -13.37 -80.11 -19.14
CA CYS A 55 -14.71 -80.68 -19.12
C CYS A 55 -14.74 -82.21 -19.24
N CYS A 56 -13.82 -82.80 -20.01
CA CYS A 56 -13.80 -84.25 -20.30
C CYS A 56 -12.41 -84.89 -20.18
N ARG A 57 -11.37 -84.10 -19.88
CA ARG A 57 -9.98 -84.54 -19.75
C ARG A 57 -9.34 -85.13 -21.02
N SER A 58 -9.90 -84.84 -22.20
CA SER A 58 -9.24 -85.15 -23.49
C SER A 58 -7.99 -84.29 -23.67
N ASN A 59 -6.87 -84.92 -24.03
CA ASN A 59 -5.59 -84.25 -24.33
C ASN A 59 -5.55 -83.64 -25.74
N GLU A 60 -6.46 -84.05 -26.61
CA GLU A 60 -6.59 -83.52 -27.97
C GLU A 60 -7.93 -82.80 -28.11
N TYR A 61 -7.88 -81.50 -28.40
CA TYR A 61 -9.04 -80.71 -28.75
C TYR A 61 -8.64 -79.43 -29.51
N GLU A 62 -9.57 -78.95 -30.32
CA GLU A 62 -9.50 -77.66 -30.99
C GLU A 62 -10.58 -76.74 -30.44
N THR A 63 -10.41 -75.43 -30.64
CA THR A 63 -11.39 -74.42 -30.21
C THR A 63 -11.85 -73.59 -31.39
N MET A 64 -13.15 -73.31 -31.45
CA MET A 64 -13.75 -72.49 -32.51
C MET A 64 -14.71 -71.47 -31.88
N ARG A 65 -14.61 -70.20 -32.28
CA ARG A 65 -15.54 -69.15 -31.79
C ARG A 65 -16.99 -69.51 -32.11
N ASP A 66 -17.85 -69.50 -31.10
CA ASP A 66 -19.26 -69.82 -31.21
C ASP A 66 -20.11 -68.54 -31.29
N LYS A 67 -20.31 -68.03 -32.52
CA LYS A 67 -21.11 -66.82 -32.78
C LYS A 67 -22.60 -66.99 -32.43
N LEU A 68 -23.11 -68.22 -32.29
CA LEU A 68 -24.50 -68.44 -31.91
C LEU A 68 -24.66 -68.23 -30.39
N VAL A 69 -23.78 -68.84 -29.59
CA VAL A 69 -23.76 -68.64 -28.14
C VAL A 69 -23.45 -67.19 -27.82
N GLU A 70 -22.55 -66.54 -28.56
CA GLU A 70 -22.24 -65.12 -28.39
C GLU A 70 -23.49 -64.24 -28.50
N ARG A 71 -24.30 -64.45 -29.55
CA ARG A 71 -25.58 -63.72 -29.72
C ARG A 71 -26.57 -64.04 -28.60
N ARG A 72 -26.73 -65.31 -28.23
CA ARG A 72 -27.66 -65.72 -27.18
C ARG A 72 -27.29 -65.19 -25.81
N VAL A 73 -25.99 -65.06 -25.50
CA VAL A 73 -25.51 -64.40 -24.27
C VAL A 73 -25.88 -62.92 -24.29
N LEU A 74 -25.75 -62.25 -25.44
CA LEU A 74 -26.14 -60.84 -25.60
C LEU A 74 -27.66 -60.60 -25.52
N ASP A 75 -28.47 -61.61 -25.79
CA ASP A 75 -29.94 -61.57 -25.67
C ASP A 75 -30.43 -61.76 -24.21
N LEU A 76 -29.54 -62.11 -23.27
CA LEU A 76 -29.89 -62.26 -21.86
C LEU A 76 -30.38 -60.92 -21.28
N LYS A 77 -31.46 -61.00 -20.49
CA LYS A 77 -32.00 -59.82 -19.81
C LYS A 77 -31.24 -59.54 -18.51
N VAL A 78 -30.82 -58.29 -18.35
CA VAL A 78 -30.04 -57.81 -17.21
C VAL A 78 -30.62 -56.52 -16.65
N TYR A 79 -30.49 -56.31 -15.36
CA TYR A 79 -30.73 -55.03 -14.72
C TYR A 79 -29.53 -54.11 -14.90
N CYS A 80 -29.79 -52.80 -14.98
CA CYS A 80 -28.74 -51.79 -14.97
C CYS A 80 -27.83 -51.95 -13.73
N LYS A 81 -26.52 -51.76 -13.90
CA LYS A 81 -25.55 -51.74 -12.78
C LYS A 81 -25.81 -50.66 -11.72
N TYR A 82 -26.66 -49.68 -12.02
CA TYR A 82 -27.10 -48.64 -11.09
C TYR A 82 -28.47 -48.93 -10.47
N LYS A 83 -28.95 -50.18 -10.51
CA LYS A 83 -30.21 -50.62 -9.90
C LYS A 83 -30.31 -50.23 -8.42
N GLU A 84 -29.24 -50.44 -7.65
CA GLU A 84 -29.16 -50.07 -6.23
C GLU A 84 -29.32 -48.57 -5.98
N LYS A 85 -29.02 -47.74 -7.00
CA LYS A 85 -29.19 -46.28 -6.95
C LYS A 85 -30.58 -45.82 -7.42
N GLY A 86 -31.44 -46.75 -7.84
CA GLY A 86 -32.82 -46.47 -8.27
C GLY A 86 -33.07 -46.64 -9.77
N CYS A 87 -32.09 -47.10 -10.56
CA CYS A 87 -32.35 -47.38 -11.97
C CYS A 87 -33.26 -48.61 -12.13
N THR A 88 -34.42 -48.43 -12.75
CA THR A 88 -35.37 -49.53 -13.00
C THR A 88 -35.19 -50.17 -14.38
N TRP A 89 -34.18 -49.76 -15.15
CA TRP A 89 -33.96 -50.29 -16.48
C TRP A 89 -33.56 -51.77 -16.42
N ALA A 90 -34.24 -52.56 -17.24
CA ALA A 90 -33.92 -53.93 -17.53
C ALA A 90 -34.09 -54.15 -19.03
N GLY A 91 -33.11 -54.77 -19.67
CA GLY A 91 -33.07 -54.96 -21.12
C GLY A 91 -32.08 -56.04 -21.51
N GLU A 92 -31.91 -56.24 -22.81
CA GLU A 92 -30.92 -57.19 -23.32
C GLU A 92 -29.50 -56.70 -23.00
N LEU A 93 -28.58 -57.64 -22.75
CA LEU A 93 -27.19 -57.35 -22.42
C LEU A 93 -26.50 -56.53 -23.52
N ARG A 94 -26.88 -56.72 -24.79
CA ARG A 94 -26.40 -55.89 -25.91
C ARG A 94 -26.68 -54.39 -25.76
N ASP A 95 -27.77 -54.02 -25.09
CA ASP A 95 -28.21 -52.63 -24.96
C ASP A 95 -27.69 -51.97 -23.68
N MET A 96 -27.01 -52.72 -22.82
CA MET A 96 -26.51 -52.24 -21.52
C MET A 96 -25.52 -51.09 -21.67
N GLU A 97 -24.65 -51.13 -22.68
CA GLU A 97 -23.63 -50.11 -22.90
C GLU A 97 -24.28 -48.77 -23.29
N LEU A 98 -25.17 -48.81 -24.28
CA LEU A 98 -25.98 -47.66 -24.69
C LEU A 98 -26.79 -47.09 -23.52
N HIS A 99 -27.46 -47.96 -22.74
CA HIS A 99 -28.19 -47.51 -21.57
C HIS A 99 -27.28 -46.86 -20.52
N THR A 100 -26.09 -47.42 -20.27
CA THR A 100 -25.17 -46.94 -19.24
C THR A 100 -24.69 -45.51 -19.50
N GLU A 101 -24.53 -45.14 -20.77
CA GLU A 101 -24.15 -43.78 -21.18
C GLU A 101 -25.25 -42.76 -20.86
N ASP A 102 -26.51 -43.12 -21.07
CA ASP A 102 -27.66 -42.23 -20.84
C ASP A 102 -28.34 -42.43 -19.47
N CYS A 103 -27.81 -43.34 -18.64
CA CYS A 103 -28.43 -43.70 -17.38
C CYS A 103 -28.40 -42.52 -16.41
N LEU A 104 -29.57 -41.98 -16.07
CA LEU A 104 -29.73 -40.89 -15.10
C LEU A 104 -29.19 -41.20 -13.69
N TYR A 105 -28.96 -42.49 -13.38
CA TYR A 105 -28.43 -42.95 -12.11
C TYR A 105 -26.92 -43.22 -12.15
N ARG A 106 -26.26 -43.00 -13.30
CA ARG A 106 -24.80 -43.06 -13.39
C ARG A 106 -24.18 -41.96 -12.55
N VAL A 107 -23.01 -42.25 -11.98
CA VAL A 107 -22.28 -41.28 -11.15
C VAL A 107 -21.44 -40.39 -12.04
N VAL A 108 -21.60 -39.09 -11.89
CA VAL A 108 -20.85 -38.05 -12.61
C VAL A 108 -20.25 -37.06 -11.62
N SER A 109 -19.20 -36.36 -12.04
CA SER A 109 -18.61 -35.23 -11.32
C SER A 109 -19.22 -33.92 -11.77
N CYS A 110 -19.31 -32.95 -10.86
CA CYS A 110 -19.78 -31.60 -11.18
C CYS A 110 -18.88 -30.90 -12.22
N ILE A 111 -19.49 -30.27 -13.24
CA ILE A 111 -18.75 -29.52 -14.27
C ILE A 111 -18.00 -28.29 -13.74
N TYR A 112 -18.41 -27.76 -12.58
CA TYR A 112 -17.77 -26.63 -11.90
C TYR A 112 -16.69 -27.06 -10.92
N ASN A 113 -16.29 -28.34 -10.95
CA ASN A 113 -15.22 -28.92 -10.13
C ASN A 113 -15.35 -28.58 -8.62
N CYS A 114 -16.57 -28.59 -8.09
CA CYS A 114 -16.81 -28.39 -6.66
C CYS A 114 -16.40 -29.59 -5.78
N GLY A 115 -16.00 -30.71 -6.40
CA GLY A 115 -15.63 -31.96 -5.74
C GLY A 115 -16.80 -32.91 -5.42
N LEU A 116 -18.04 -32.55 -5.77
CA LEU A 116 -19.21 -33.41 -5.58
C LEU A 116 -19.32 -34.47 -6.69
N TYR A 117 -19.66 -35.71 -6.27
CA TYR A 117 -20.01 -36.83 -7.14
C TYR A 117 -21.39 -37.37 -6.76
N CYS A 118 -22.33 -37.39 -7.69
CA CYS A 118 -23.68 -37.93 -7.44
C CYS A 118 -24.29 -38.49 -8.74
N THR A 119 -25.54 -38.96 -8.68
CA THR A 119 -26.25 -39.45 -9.87
C THR A 119 -26.42 -38.31 -10.88
N GLN A 120 -26.42 -38.61 -12.17
CA GLN A 120 -26.65 -37.59 -13.21
C GLN A 120 -27.95 -36.81 -12.97
N LEU A 121 -29.03 -37.47 -12.51
CA LEU A 121 -30.26 -36.80 -12.09
C LEU A 121 -30.03 -35.79 -10.96
N GLY A 122 -29.32 -36.19 -9.91
CA GLY A 122 -28.97 -35.29 -8.81
C GLY A 122 -28.05 -34.16 -9.25
N MET A 123 -27.16 -34.43 -10.22
CA MET A 123 -26.21 -33.46 -10.73
C MET A 123 -26.92 -32.30 -11.46
N TYR A 124 -27.98 -32.57 -12.22
CA TYR A 124 -28.78 -31.51 -12.85
C TYR A 124 -29.36 -30.51 -11.84
N ILE A 125 -29.80 -31.00 -10.68
CA ILE A 125 -30.32 -30.14 -9.60
C ILE A 125 -29.16 -29.41 -8.92
N HIS A 126 -28.04 -30.11 -8.70
CA HIS A 126 -26.86 -29.54 -8.08
C HIS A 126 -26.32 -28.35 -8.87
N GLU A 127 -26.01 -28.55 -10.14
CA GLU A 127 -25.41 -27.55 -11.02
C GLU A 127 -26.29 -26.32 -11.20
N ARG A 128 -27.63 -26.52 -11.20
CA ARG A 128 -28.60 -25.43 -11.33
C ARG A 128 -28.78 -24.64 -10.04
N ASP A 129 -29.00 -25.31 -8.91
CA ASP A 129 -29.60 -24.68 -7.74
C ASP A 129 -28.69 -24.61 -6.51
N THR A 130 -27.76 -25.57 -6.35
CA THR A 130 -27.05 -25.76 -5.07
C THR A 130 -25.53 -25.73 -5.18
N CYS A 131 -24.97 -25.68 -6.39
CA CYS A 131 -23.53 -25.60 -6.56
C CYS A 131 -23.00 -24.23 -6.13
N ASP A 132 -22.06 -24.23 -5.20
CA ASP A 132 -21.38 -23.01 -4.72
C ASP A 132 -20.40 -22.45 -5.76
N ASN A 133 -19.86 -23.32 -6.63
CA ASN A 133 -18.95 -22.94 -7.69
C ASN A 133 -19.67 -22.52 -8.98
N ARG A 134 -21.00 -22.43 -8.98
CA ARG A 134 -21.73 -21.96 -10.17
C ARG A 134 -21.37 -20.49 -10.45
N PRO A 135 -21.31 -20.07 -11.73
CA PRO A 135 -20.84 -18.73 -12.10
C PRO A 135 -21.57 -17.59 -11.39
N GLU A 136 -22.88 -17.72 -11.20
CA GLU A 136 -23.69 -16.72 -10.49
C GLU A 136 -23.24 -16.51 -9.04
N MET A 137 -22.93 -17.59 -8.30
CA MET A 137 -22.49 -17.51 -6.90
C MET A 137 -21.11 -16.87 -6.78
N LEU A 138 -20.19 -17.23 -7.68
CA LEU A 138 -18.86 -16.64 -7.73
C LEU A 138 -18.96 -15.12 -7.97
N LEU A 139 -19.77 -14.70 -8.95
CA LEU A 139 -20.02 -13.28 -9.23
C LEU A 139 -20.67 -12.57 -8.02
N GLN A 140 -21.63 -13.18 -7.34
CA GLN A 140 -22.24 -12.60 -6.15
C GLN A 140 -21.22 -12.39 -5.02
N ASN A 141 -20.32 -13.35 -4.80
CA ASN A 141 -19.24 -13.24 -3.82
C ASN A 141 -18.22 -12.15 -4.19
N GLU A 142 -17.86 -12.03 -5.46
CA GLU A 142 -17.00 -10.95 -5.96
C GLU A 142 -17.65 -9.58 -5.78
N ILE A 143 -18.93 -9.44 -6.16
CA ILE A 143 -19.68 -8.19 -5.98
C ILE A 143 -19.75 -7.80 -4.51
N LYS A 144 -20.00 -8.75 -3.61
CA LYS A 144 -20.01 -8.50 -2.16
C LYS A 144 -18.66 -7.97 -1.68
N THR A 145 -17.58 -8.64 -2.06
CA THR A 145 -16.20 -8.26 -1.70
C THR A 145 -15.86 -6.86 -2.23
N LEU A 146 -16.25 -6.56 -3.47
CA LEU A 146 -16.04 -5.25 -4.08
C LEU A 146 -16.83 -4.15 -3.37
N LYS A 147 -18.09 -4.41 -3.00
CA LYS A 147 -18.91 -3.46 -2.22
C LYS A 147 -18.28 -3.12 -0.87
N GLU A 148 -17.78 -4.13 -0.16
CA GLU A 148 -17.08 -3.93 1.12
C GLU A 148 -15.82 -3.08 0.95
N ARG A 149 -15.02 -3.36 -0.10
CA ARG A 149 -13.83 -2.56 -0.44
C ARG A 149 -14.18 -1.11 -0.79
N VAL A 150 -15.22 -0.88 -1.58
CA VAL A 150 -15.69 0.47 -1.94
C VAL A 150 -16.09 1.23 -0.68
N SER A 151 -16.88 0.63 0.21
CA SER A 151 -17.30 1.27 1.46
C SER A 151 -16.10 1.65 2.36
N ALA A 152 -15.09 0.78 2.44
CA ALA A 152 -13.86 1.08 3.17
C ALA A 152 -13.07 2.25 2.57
N LEU A 153 -12.97 2.30 1.23
CA LEU A 153 -12.30 3.40 0.52
C LEU A 153 -13.04 4.73 0.68
N GLU A 154 -14.38 4.71 0.62
CA GLU A 154 -15.20 5.91 0.85
C GLU A 154 -14.98 6.48 2.25
N LYS A 155 -14.90 5.63 3.28
CA LYS A 155 -14.60 6.07 4.65
C LYS A 155 -13.21 6.72 4.72
N LYS A 156 -12.19 6.08 4.13
CA LYS A 156 -10.83 6.61 4.10
C LYS A 156 -10.73 7.94 3.35
N CYS A 157 -11.51 8.10 2.28
CA CYS A 157 -11.62 9.34 1.52
C CYS A 157 -12.16 10.46 2.41
N LYS A 158 -13.27 10.22 3.14
CA LYS A 158 -13.85 11.19 4.08
C LYS A 158 -12.89 11.62 5.20
N GLU A 159 -12.14 10.67 5.76
CA GLU A 159 -11.13 10.96 6.79
C GLU A 159 -10.03 11.87 6.23
N LYS A 160 -9.54 11.60 5.01
CA LYS A 160 -8.53 12.42 4.35
C LYS A 160 -9.06 13.80 3.94
N ASP A 161 -10.32 13.90 3.53
CA ASP A 161 -10.97 15.18 3.23
C ASP A 161 -11.08 16.04 4.49
N ALA A 162 -11.43 15.46 5.64
CA ALA A 162 -11.47 16.17 6.92
C ALA A 162 -10.07 16.63 7.40
N GLU A 163 -9.05 15.80 7.21
CA GLU A 163 -7.66 16.15 7.50
C GLU A 163 -7.19 17.32 6.61
N ASN A 164 -7.46 17.24 5.30
CA ASN A 164 -7.14 18.31 4.35
C ASN A 164 -7.83 19.62 4.70
N GLU A 165 -9.11 19.58 5.12
CA GLU A 165 -9.83 20.78 5.53
C GLU A 165 -9.23 21.40 6.79
N SER A 166 -8.84 20.58 7.76
CA SER A 166 -8.15 21.04 8.98
C SER A 166 -6.81 21.70 8.65
N GLN A 167 -6.04 21.12 7.73
CA GLN A 167 -4.79 21.70 7.26
C GLN A 167 -5.02 23.02 6.51
N ARG A 168 -6.06 23.12 5.67
CA ARG A 168 -6.43 24.37 4.99
C ARG A 168 -6.77 25.48 5.98
N GLN A 169 -7.49 25.16 7.05
CA GLN A 169 -7.81 26.13 8.11
C GLN A 169 -6.55 26.61 8.82
N LEU A 170 -5.63 25.70 9.14
CA LEU A 170 -4.35 26.05 9.77
C LEU A 170 -3.50 26.94 8.85
N ILE A 171 -3.41 26.63 7.55
CA ILE A 171 -2.73 27.47 6.57
C ILE A 171 -3.36 28.87 6.52
N ASN A 172 -4.69 28.97 6.55
CA ASN A 172 -5.38 30.25 6.56
C ASN A 172 -5.11 31.05 7.84
N GLN A 173 -4.98 30.39 8.99
CA GLN A 173 -4.59 31.02 10.24
C GLN A 173 -3.17 31.60 10.15
N TYR A 174 -2.20 30.79 9.71
CA TYR A 174 -0.81 31.25 9.55
C TYR A 174 -0.70 32.42 8.56
N LYS A 175 -1.45 32.40 7.46
CA LYS A 175 -1.50 33.53 6.52
C LYS A 175 -1.93 34.83 7.17
N ARG A 176 -2.92 34.81 8.07
CA ARG A 176 -3.35 36.01 8.82
C ARG A 176 -2.26 36.51 9.74
N THR A 177 -1.65 35.63 10.53
CA THR A 177 -0.56 36.00 11.45
C THR A 177 0.64 36.58 10.72
N ILE A 178 1.00 36.05 9.55
CA ILE A 178 2.08 36.60 8.71
C ILE A 178 1.72 38.03 8.27
N SER A 179 0.49 38.25 7.79
CA SER A 179 0.03 39.58 7.38
C SER A 179 0.06 40.57 8.55
N ASP A 180 -0.40 40.18 9.74
CA ASP A 180 -0.35 41.02 10.94
C ASP A 180 1.11 41.38 11.29
N ASN A 181 2.02 40.41 11.27
CA ASN A 181 3.44 40.64 11.52
C ASN A 181 4.09 41.57 10.49
N GLU A 182 3.72 41.48 9.21
CA GLU A 182 4.16 42.43 8.18
C GLU A 182 3.70 43.86 8.53
N THR A 183 2.45 44.05 8.97
CA THR A 183 1.97 45.37 9.39
C THR A 183 2.72 45.90 10.61
N HIS A 184 2.99 45.06 11.61
CA HIS A 184 3.79 45.44 12.77
C HIS A 184 5.21 45.86 12.37
N THR A 185 5.83 45.13 11.45
CA THR A 185 7.16 45.45 10.93
C THR A 185 7.16 46.83 10.26
N GLN A 186 6.15 47.14 9.45
CA GLN A 186 6.01 48.46 8.81
C GLN A 186 5.84 49.60 9.82
N ILE A 187 5.08 49.39 10.90
CA ILE A 187 4.92 50.38 11.97
C ILE A 187 6.25 50.64 12.68
N ILE A 188 6.99 49.58 13.01
CA ILE A 188 8.31 49.70 13.68
C ILE A 188 9.28 50.48 12.81
N LEU A 189 9.34 50.20 11.49
CA LEU A 189 10.20 50.92 10.56
C LEU A 189 9.89 52.42 10.54
N ARG A 190 8.60 52.80 10.46
CA ARG A 190 8.19 54.22 10.49
C ARG A 190 8.58 54.92 11.79
N ALA A 191 8.33 54.27 12.94
CA ALA A 191 8.70 54.84 14.24
C ALA A 191 10.22 55.04 14.36
N ASN A 192 11.01 54.12 13.83
CA ASN A 192 12.46 54.23 13.79
C ASN A 192 12.92 55.40 12.91
N ASP A 193 12.31 55.59 11.74
CA ASP A 193 12.60 56.73 10.87
C ASP A 193 12.27 58.07 11.54
N GLU A 194 11.15 58.17 12.26
CA GLU A 194 10.79 59.36 13.04
C GLU A 194 11.81 59.66 14.15
N VAL A 195 12.26 58.63 14.87
CA VAL A 195 13.31 58.79 15.91
C VAL A 195 14.62 59.25 15.28
N ASN A 196 15.04 58.65 14.16
CA ASN A 196 16.25 59.05 13.45
C ASN A 196 16.17 60.50 12.95
N GLN A 197 15.02 60.94 12.41
CA GLN A 197 14.82 62.33 12.01
C GLN A 197 14.93 63.29 13.21
N LYS A 198 14.32 62.94 14.36
CA LYS A 198 14.45 63.73 15.59
C LYS A 198 15.89 63.77 16.08
N PHE A 199 16.61 62.65 15.98
CA PHE A 199 18.03 62.59 16.36
C PHE A 199 18.87 63.52 15.49
N ILE A 200 18.72 63.47 14.16
CA ILE A 200 19.42 64.35 13.21
C ILE A 200 19.13 65.83 13.54
N SER A 201 17.86 66.19 13.72
CA SER A 201 17.48 67.57 14.07
C SER A 201 18.07 68.03 15.41
N CYS A 202 18.15 67.13 16.40
CA CYS A 202 18.78 67.42 17.68
C CYS A 202 20.30 67.58 17.55
N THR A 203 20.96 66.81 16.68
CA THR A 203 22.39 66.97 16.40
C THR A 203 22.68 68.29 15.71
N GLU A 204 21.87 68.69 14.72
CA GLU A 204 21.98 70.01 14.07
C GLU A 204 21.81 71.15 15.07
N SER A 205 20.77 71.07 15.92
CA SER A 205 20.52 72.07 16.98
C SER A 205 21.70 72.16 17.97
N LYS A 206 22.35 71.03 18.27
CA LYS A 206 23.53 71.00 19.14
C LYS A 206 24.73 71.68 18.48
N GLU A 207 24.97 71.44 17.19
CA GLU A 207 26.04 72.10 16.43
C GLU A 207 25.83 73.63 16.37
N GLU A 208 24.59 74.08 16.17
CA GLU A 208 24.23 75.50 16.22
C GLU A 208 24.51 76.14 17.59
N LEU A 209 24.11 75.47 18.68
CA LEU A 209 24.37 75.93 20.05
C LEU A 209 25.87 75.99 20.35
N GLN A 210 26.64 75.00 19.87
CA GLN A 210 28.09 74.99 20.03
C GLN A 210 28.73 76.19 19.32
N SER A 211 28.34 76.45 18.07
CA SER A 211 28.82 77.63 17.33
C SER A 211 28.47 78.95 18.03
N LEU A 212 27.26 79.05 18.60
CA LEU A 212 26.84 80.22 19.35
C LEU A 212 27.66 80.40 20.64
N ASN A 213 27.96 79.31 21.35
CA ASN A 213 28.80 79.34 22.54
C ASN A 213 30.22 79.83 22.22
N GLU A 214 30.85 79.27 21.18
CA GLU A 214 32.17 79.71 20.71
C GLU A 214 32.19 81.22 20.37
N HIS A 215 31.11 81.73 19.77
CA HIS A 215 30.97 83.16 19.50
C HIS A 215 30.81 84.02 20.77
N LEU A 216 30.05 83.54 21.76
CA LEU A 216 29.88 84.21 23.04
C LEU A 216 31.21 84.26 23.82
N GLU A 217 31.96 83.16 23.85
CA GLU A 217 33.30 83.10 24.45
C GLU A 217 34.27 84.07 23.77
N ALA A 218 34.26 84.14 22.44
CA ALA A 218 35.07 85.09 21.68
C ALA A 218 34.72 86.55 22.02
N LYS A 219 33.42 86.87 22.14
CA LYS A 219 32.95 88.19 22.59
C LYS A 219 33.36 88.49 24.02
N LEU A 220 33.23 87.53 24.93
CA LEU A 220 33.64 87.66 26.33
C LEU A 220 35.14 87.93 26.43
N HIS A 221 35.97 87.17 25.72
CA HIS A 221 37.41 87.38 25.64
C HIS A 221 37.76 88.78 25.10
N SER A 222 37.08 89.22 24.05
CA SER A 222 37.24 90.58 23.50
C SER A 222 36.88 91.67 24.53
N CYS A 223 35.80 91.48 25.29
CA CYS A 223 35.38 92.38 26.36
C CYS A 223 36.41 92.42 27.50
N LYS A 224 36.86 91.25 27.99
CA LYS A 224 37.92 91.14 29.00
C LYS A 224 39.20 91.85 28.55
N LYS A 225 39.59 91.72 27.28
CA LYS A 225 40.75 92.42 26.71
C LYS A 225 40.57 93.95 26.73
N LYS A 226 39.41 94.47 26.33
CA LYS A 226 39.09 95.91 26.40
C LYS A 226 39.08 96.43 27.83
N HIS A 227 38.48 95.68 28.76
CA HIS A 227 38.46 96.01 30.18
C HIS A 227 39.88 96.11 30.75
N LYS A 228 40.76 95.16 30.40
CA LYS A 228 42.19 95.19 30.80
C LYS A 228 42.91 96.44 30.27
N VAL A 229 42.63 96.85 29.03
CA VAL A 229 43.19 98.09 28.45
C VAL A 229 42.69 99.33 29.20
N LEU A 230 41.38 99.47 29.40
CA LEU A 230 40.78 100.58 30.15
C LEU A 230 41.31 100.64 31.59
N ARG A 231 41.44 99.49 32.26
CA ARG A 231 42.05 99.40 33.59
C ARG A 231 43.49 99.91 33.58
N ASN A 232 44.31 99.47 32.62
CA ASN A 232 45.69 99.91 32.50
C ASN A 232 45.79 101.42 32.19
N GLU A 233 44.91 101.96 31.35
CA GLU A 233 44.80 103.40 31.09
C GLU A 233 44.42 104.16 32.36
N MET A 234 43.41 103.70 33.10
CA MET A 234 43.00 104.30 34.38
C MET A 234 44.13 104.28 35.42
N MET A 235 44.83 103.16 35.56
CA MET A 235 46.01 103.05 36.44
C MET A 235 47.17 103.95 36.00
N SER A 236 47.31 104.22 34.70
CA SER A 236 48.29 105.18 34.18
C SER A 236 47.91 106.64 34.47
N LEU A 237 46.61 106.96 34.47
CA LEU A 237 46.09 108.28 34.86
C LEU A 237 46.23 108.51 36.37
N LEU A 238 45.93 107.50 37.20
CA LEU A 238 46.11 107.54 38.67
C LEU A 238 47.57 107.79 39.06
N ARG A 239 48.53 107.14 38.37
CA ARG A 239 49.97 107.39 38.54
C ARG A 239 50.39 108.83 38.18
N ARG A 240 49.73 109.47 37.20
CA ARG A 240 49.97 110.88 36.84
C ARG A 240 49.42 111.87 37.87
N SER A 241 48.45 111.47 38.68
CA SER A 241 47.86 112.28 39.76
C SER A 241 48.51 112.10 41.13
N GLY A 242 49.54 111.24 41.27
CA GLY A 242 50.31 111.12 42.52
C GLY A 242 49.60 110.39 43.66
N ILE A 243 48.63 109.52 43.36
CA ILE A 243 47.96 108.64 44.33
C ILE A 243 48.61 107.25 44.23
N ASP A 244 49.30 106.83 45.30
CA ASP A 244 49.94 105.52 45.43
C ASP A 244 49.01 104.67 46.31
N ASP A 245 48.27 103.75 45.68
CA ASP A 245 47.57 102.67 46.38
C ASP A 245 48.31 101.37 46.07
N SER A 246 49.00 100.90 47.10
CA SER A 246 49.56 99.56 47.20
C SER A 246 48.49 98.68 47.80
N ASP A 247 47.76 97.97 46.94
CA ASP A 247 47.10 96.70 47.23
C ASP A 247 46.72 96.05 45.90
N ASP A 248 47.66 95.26 45.37
CA ASP A 248 47.37 94.23 44.37
C ASP A 248 46.67 93.07 45.09
N GLU A 249 45.34 93.02 45.05
CA GLU A 249 44.63 91.74 45.06
C GLU A 249 44.12 91.45 43.65
N GLU A 250 44.65 90.39 43.05
CA GLU A 250 44.04 89.69 41.93
C GLU A 250 42.67 89.14 42.38
N ASP A 251 41.61 89.94 42.27
CA ASP A 251 40.26 89.40 42.27
C ASP A 251 39.90 88.94 40.85
N ASP A 252 40.26 87.69 40.53
CA ASP A 252 39.71 86.92 39.40
C ASP A 252 38.29 86.40 39.71
N GLY A 253 37.60 87.01 40.68
CA GLY A 253 36.20 86.75 41.04
C GLY A 253 35.19 87.28 40.01
N LEU A 254 35.34 86.92 38.74
CA LEU A 254 34.20 86.93 37.82
C LEU A 254 33.59 85.55 37.84
N LEU A 255 32.58 85.37 38.70
CA LEU A 255 31.60 84.28 38.71
C LEU A 255 32.09 83.03 37.97
N GLU A 256 32.58 82.04 38.72
CA GLU A 256 32.34 80.65 38.33
C GLU A 256 30.82 80.56 38.08
N VAL A 257 30.40 80.72 36.82
CA VAL A 257 29.27 79.97 36.34
C VAL A 257 29.75 78.56 36.54
N ASN A 258 29.32 77.96 37.66
CA ASN A 258 29.43 76.54 37.87
C ASN A 258 28.99 75.92 36.55
N GLU A 259 29.95 75.49 35.73
CA GLU A 259 29.73 74.40 34.83
C GLU A 259 29.38 73.25 35.76
N LYS A 260 28.09 73.16 36.09
CA LYS A 260 27.46 71.87 36.21
C LYS A 260 27.67 71.22 34.84
N LYS A 261 28.86 70.65 34.66
CA LYS A 261 29.05 69.37 34.02
C LYS A 261 28.32 68.36 34.90
N GLU A 262 27.00 68.52 35.01
CA GLU A 262 26.13 67.37 35.01
C GLU A 262 26.54 66.69 33.72
N ARG A 263 27.42 65.68 33.87
CA ARG A 263 27.57 64.64 32.88
C ARG A 263 26.13 64.31 32.52
N ASN A 264 25.74 64.74 31.33
CA ASN A 264 24.47 64.36 30.78
C ASN A 264 24.71 62.87 30.53
N ASP A 265 24.43 62.03 31.53
CA ASP A 265 24.63 60.58 31.50
C ASP A 265 23.80 59.95 30.36
N SER A 266 22.98 60.76 29.68
CA SER A 266 22.36 60.49 28.39
C SER A 266 23.35 60.36 27.22
N TYR A 267 24.52 61.01 27.22
CA TYR A 267 25.50 60.90 26.13
C TYR A 267 26.37 59.63 26.21
N ALA A 268 26.60 59.10 27.42
CA ALA A 268 27.25 57.80 27.58
C ALA A 268 26.33 56.64 27.16
N ALA A 269 25.01 56.80 27.31
CA ALA A 269 24.03 55.81 26.86
C ALA A 269 23.86 55.78 25.31
N ILE A 270 24.18 56.88 24.62
CA ILE A 270 24.04 56.98 23.15
C ILE A 270 25.20 56.27 22.42
N GLU A 271 26.41 56.25 22.99
CA GLU A 271 27.54 55.48 22.44
C GLU A 271 27.39 53.96 22.64
N GLU A 272 26.65 53.52 23.66
CA GLU A 272 26.28 52.11 23.81
C GLU A 272 25.18 51.71 22.80
N CYS A 273 24.25 52.59 22.42
CA CYS A 273 23.20 52.29 21.44
C CYS A 273 23.73 52.12 20.00
N SER A 274 24.77 52.85 19.60
CA SER A 274 25.43 52.66 18.29
C SER A 274 26.08 51.28 18.14
N ASN A 275 26.54 50.66 19.25
CA ASN A 275 27.15 49.32 19.24
C ASN A 275 26.12 48.18 19.29
N VAL A 276 24.84 48.44 19.56
CA VAL A 276 23.78 47.42 19.49
C VAL A 276 23.22 47.27 18.07
N ALA A 277 23.38 48.29 17.21
CA ALA A 277 22.96 48.26 15.80
C ALA A 277 23.79 47.29 14.91
N SER A 278 24.90 46.73 15.43
CA SER A 278 25.77 45.79 14.70
C SER A 278 25.64 44.32 15.11
N LYS A 279 24.71 43.96 16.01
CA LYS A 279 24.40 42.55 16.28
C LYS A 279 23.20 42.13 15.47
N SER A 280 23.47 41.44 14.37
CA SER A 280 22.52 40.61 13.65
C SER A 280 21.81 39.66 14.62
N VAL A 281 20.59 40.02 15.03
CA VAL A 281 19.66 39.09 15.67
C VAL A 281 19.21 38.15 14.56
N GLN A 282 19.96 37.06 14.39
CA GLN A 282 19.48 35.88 13.68
C GLN A 282 18.28 35.34 14.48
N TYR A 283 17.07 35.65 14.02
CA TYR A 283 15.91 34.85 14.37
C TYR A 283 16.14 33.45 13.77
N LYS A 284 16.72 32.56 14.57
CA LYS A 284 16.62 31.12 14.34
C LYS A 284 15.16 30.76 14.53
N THR A 285 14.41 30.67 13.43
CA THR A 285 13.19 29.86 13.38
C THR A 285 13.58 28.41 13.65
N PRO A 286 13.09 27.76 14.72
CA PRO A 286 13.15 26.32 14.80
C PRO A 286 12.04 25.79 13.90
N LEU A 287 12.41 25.29 12.72
CA LEU A 287 11.59 24.34 11.98
C LEU A 287 11.72 22.99 12.71
N PRO A 288 10.65 22.39 13.24
CA PRO A 288 10.66 20.99 13.61
C PRO A 288 10.21 20.19 12.39
N PHE A 289 11.16 19.64 11.66
CA PHE A 289 10.92 18.53 10.74
C PHE A 289 11.94 17.44 11.04
N GLU A 290 11.70 16.70 12.14
CA GLU A 290 12.25 15.37 12.27
C GLU A 290 11.42 14.44 11.39
N LEU A 291 12.00 14.08 10.24
CA LEU A 291 11.61 12.88 9.52
C LEU A 291 12.13 11.70 10.31
N CYS A 292 11.23 11.01 11.03
CA CYS A 292 11.53 9.71 11.59
C CYS A 292 11.81 8.72 10.45
N ASP A 293 13.05 8.23 10.43
CA ASP A 293 13.41 6.93 9.85
C ASP A 293 12.61 5.84 10.57
N ASP A 294 11.71 5.15 9.86
CA ASP A 294 11.23 3.79 10.20
C ASP A 294 10.20 3.27 9.17
N ILE A 295 10.64 2.87 7.98
CA ILE A 295 9.95 1.82 7.21
C ILE A 295 11.00 0.88 6.59
N ILE A 296 11.45 -0.06 7.42
CA ILE A 296 12.10 -1.29 6.99
C ILE A 296 11.06 -2.13 6.24
N PHE A 297 11.13 -2.17 4.91
CA PHE A 297 10.45 -3.19 4.12
C PHE A 297 11.23 -4.50 4.24
N LYS A 298 10.72 -5.43 5.06
CA LYS A 298 11.14 -6.84 5.01
C LYS A 298 10.67 -7.45 3.69
N LYS A 299 11.61 -7.71 2.78
CA LYS A 299 11.44 -8.68 1.69
C LYS A 299 11.33 -10.08 2.31
N GLN A 300 10.34 -10.86 1.89
CA GLN A 300 10.33 -12.31 2.10
C GLN A 300 11.40 -12.98 1.23
N PRO A 301 11.99 -14.10 1.68
CA PRO A 301 13.12 -14.74 1.03
C PRO A 301 12.71 -15.55 -0.21
N ASP A 302 13.62 -15.55 -1.17
CA ASP A 302 13.64 -16.34 -2.38
C ASP A 302 13.52 -17.84 -2.09
N PHE A 303 12.67 -18.54 -2.85
CA PHE A 303 12.69 -20.00 -2.95
C PHE A 303 12.77 -20.40 -4.44
N GLU A 304 13.98 -20.86 -4.76
CA GLU A 304 14.51 -21.68 -5.84
C GLU A 304 13.59 -22.09 -7.01
N GLU A 305 13.95 -21.62 -8.21
CA GLU A 305 13.53 -22.16 -9.50
C GLU A 305 14.25 -23.50 -9.79
N GLU A 306 13.52 -24.61 -9.76
CA GLU A 306 13.93 -25.83 -10.47
C GLU A 306 13.39 -25.79 -11.91
N LYS A 307 14.32 -25.73 -12.86
CA LYS A 307 14.07 -25.95 -14.29
C LYS A 307 13.71 -27.40 -14.55
N LEU A 308 12.67 -27.66 -15.35
CA LEU A 308 12.75 -28.71 -16.39
C LEU A 308 11.72 -28.55 -17.51
N SER A 309 12.29 -28.62 -18.73
CA SER A 309 11.73 -29.11 -19.99
C SER A 309 10.64 -28.33 -20.71
N SER A 310 11.08 -27.58 -21.73
CA SER A 310 10.31 -27.27 -22.94
C SER A 310 9.82 -28.55 -23.62
N ASP A 311 8.54 -28.59 -23.99
CA ASP A 311 8.04 -29.17 -25.24
C ASP A 311 6.54 -28.90 -25.32
N PHE A 312 6.13 -27.85 -26.03
CA PHE A 312 4.79 -27.81 -26.63
C PHE A 312 4.84 -27.06 -27.97
N ILE A 313 4.66 -27.87 -29.02
CA ILE A 313 4.44 -27.51 -30.41
C ILE A 313 3.02 -26.92 -30.52
N VAL A 314 2.88 -25.74 -31.12
CA VAL A 314 1.58 -25.18 -31.53
C VAL A 314 1.36 -25.52 -33.02
N PRO A 315 0.28 -26.21 -33.40
CA PRO A 315 -0.09 -26.37 -34.81
C PRO A 315 -0.61 -25.05 -35.38
N LYS A 316 -0.21 -24.75 -36.61
CA LYS A 316 -0.86 -23.72 -37.45
C LYS A 316 -2.21 -24.27 -37.93
N GLU A 317 -3.28 -23.53 -37.71
CA GLU A 317 -4.54 -23.75 -38.39
C GLU A 317 -4.51 -23.03 -39.75
N ASP A 318 -4.56 -23.82 -40.82
CA ASP A 318 -5.03 -23.41 -42.14
C ASP A 318 -6.51 -23.81 -42.25
N CYS A 319 -7.43 -22.84 -42.34
CA CYS A 319 -8.57 -22.84 -43.26
C CYS A 319 -9.30 -21.49 -43.25
#